data_AF-A0A9D6KG45-F1
#
_entry.id   AF-A0A9D6KG45-F1
#
_cell.length_a   1.000
_cell.length_b   1.000
_cell.length_c   1.000
_cell.angle_alpha   90.00
_cell.angle_beta   90.00
_cell.angle_gamma   90.00
#
_symmetry.space_group_name_H-M   'P 1'
#
loop_
_entity.id
_entity.type
_entity.pdbx_description
1 polymer ?
#
loop_
_entity_poly.entity_id
_entity_poly.type
_entity_poly.pdbx_seq_one_letter_code
_entity_poly.pdbx_strand_id
1 'polypeptide(L)'
;MTAKWVGRVRGMIHERPELTVPLTAAPRFPFVVSAGPLRSRLGALIGRHGLRPILVTDIHRRLFDVLPQHGEQALAELALDHVRLAVPTGRRETYDEVEIEAKAGSRRDVARIARLLRARFGLRLSPASKFARGLALLDG
;
A
#
# COMPACT_ATOMS: atom_id res chain seq x y z
N MET A 1 1.47 -9.39 8.59
CA MET A 1 1.19 -8.07 9.18
C MET A 1 2.29 -7.12 8.78
N THR A 2 1.93 -5.92 8.33
CA THR A 2 2.90 -4.94 7.83
C THR A 2 2.69 -3.62 8.56
N ALA A 3 3.78 -3.05 9.08
CA ALA A 3 3.82 -1.65 9.52
C ALA A 3 4.64 -0.83 8.53
N LYS A 4 4.11 0.34 8.15
CA LYS A 4 4.79 1.31 7.28
C LYS A 4 5.00 2.60 8.06
N TRP A 5 6.20 3.17 7.99
CA TRP A 5 6.54 4.42 8.67
C TRP A 5 6.45 5.62 7.74
N VAL A 6 6.51 6.81 8.33
CA VAL A 6 6.74 8.04 7.58
C VAL A 6 7.98 7.86 6.71
N GLY A 7 7.81 8.18 5.44
CA GLY A 7 8.84 8.07 4.43
C GLY A 7 9.01 9.38 3.68
N ARG A 8 9.63 9.30 2.52
CA ARG A 8 9.80 10.43 1.61
C ARG A 8 8.81 10.32 0.47
N VAL A 9 8.26 11.46 0.07
CA VAL A 9 7.46 11.59 -1.15
C VAL A 9 8.19 12.58 -2.05
N ARG A 10 8.53 12.15 -3.27
CA ARG A 10 9.13 13.02 -4.30
C ARG A 10 8.25 12.98 -5.53
N GLY A 11 7.44 14.02 -5.71
CA GLY A 11 6.35 13.99 -6.68
C GLY A 11 5.40 12.84 -6.34
N MET A 12 5.34 11.84 -7.21
CA MET A 12 4.44 10.69 -7.08
C MET A 12 5.15 9.41 -6.64
N ILE A 13 6.46 9.49 -6.36
CA ILE A 13 7.23 8.35 -5.90
C ILE A 13 7.24 8.36 -4.37
N HIS A 14 6.64 7.32 -3.79
CA HIS A 14 6.58 7.10 -2.35
C HIS A 14 7.69 6.13 -1.95
N GLU A 15 8.56 6.55 -1.04
CA GLU A 15 9.58 5.70 -0.45
C GLU A 15 9.35 5.60 1.04
N ARG A 16 8.88 4.46 1.51
CA ARG A 16 8.51 4.26 2.91
C ARG A 16 9.26 3.06 3.48
N PRO A 17 9.90 3.21 4.64
CA PRO A 17 10.35 2.05 5.40
C PRO A 17 9.12 1.21 5.79
N GLU A 18 9.24 -0.10 5.63
CA GLU A 18 8.23 -1.06 6.07
C GLU A 18 8.85 -2.27 6.74
N LEU A 19 8.06 -2.92 7.59
CA LEU A 19 8.41 -4.16 8.28
C LEU A 19 7.20 -5.09 8.16
N THR A 20 7.41 -6.18 7.41
CA THR A 20 6.41 -7.24 7.25
C THR A 20 6.83 -8.43 8.09
N VAL A 21 5.94 -8.87 8.98
CA VAL A 21 6.08 -10.11 9.74
C VAL A 21 4.98 -11.09 9.34
N PRO A 22 5.28 -12.37 9.10
CA PRO A 22 4.24 -13.36 8.84
C PRO A 22 3.34 -13.53 10.06
N LEU A 23 2.06 -13.79 9.81
CA LEU A 23 1.12 -14.24 10.85
C LEU A 23 0.82 -15.72 10.60
N THR A 24 0.74 -16.51 11.68
CA THR A 24 0.41 -17.94 11.60
C THR A 24 -1.07 -18.20 11.36
N ALA A 25 -1.93 -17.21 11.66
CA ALA A 25 -3.37 -17.28 11.46
C ALA A 25 -3.94 -15.87 11.22
N ALA A 26 -5.19 -15.81 10.75
CA ALA A 26 -5.93 -14.56 10.66
C ALA A 26 -6.00 -13.87 12.04
N PRO A 27 -5.78 -12.55 12.12
CA PRO A 27 -5.81 -11.83 13.39
C PRO A 27 -7.21 -11.82 14.00
N ARG A 28 -7.30 -12.02 15.31
CA ARG A 28 -8.52 -11.75 16.09
C ARG A 28 -8.44 -10.34 16.68
N PHE A 29 -9.59 -9.68 16.84
CA PHE A 29 -9.67 -8.32 17.37
C PHE A 29 -10.30 -8.30 18.78
N PRO A 30 -9.78 -7.49 19.72
CA PRO A 30 -8.62 -6.60 19.57
C PRO A 30 -7.31 -7.38 19.40
N PHE A 31 -6.49 -6.97 18.42
CA PHE A 31 -5.29 -7.69 18.02
C PHE A 31 -4.12 -7.32 18.93
N VAL A 32 -3.56 -8.32 19.60
CA VAL A 32 -2.39 -8.14 20.48
C VAL A 32 -1.12 -8.45 19.69
N VAL A 33 -0.22 -7.47 19.59
CA VAL A 33 1.06 -7.65 18.90
C VAL A 33 1.98 -8.54 19.73
N SER A 34 2.22 -9.76 19.23
CA SER A 34 3.13 -10.74 19.83
C SER A 34 4.56 -10.22 19.95
N ALA A 35 5.33 -10.76 20.90
CA ALA A 35 6.75 -10.45 21.03
C ALA A 35 7.51 -10.67 19.72
N GLY A 36 8.48 -9.80 19.44
CA GLY A 36 9.26 -9.82 18.20
C GLY A 36 9.52 -8.43 17.62
N PRO A 37 10.08 -8.35 16.39
CA PRO A 37 10.54 -7.10 15.80
C PRO A 37 9.48 -6.01 15.73
N LEU A 38 8.23 -6.41 15.48
CA LEU A 38 7.12 -5.49 15.36
C LEU A 38 6.66 -4.95 16.73
N ARG A 39 6.67 -5.78 17.78
CA ARG A 39 6.38 -5.33 19.15
C ARG A 39 7.47 -4.41 19.68
N SER A 40 8.74 -4.67 19.37
CA SER A 40 9.84 -3.79 19.77
C SER A 40 9.70 -2.39 19.17
N ARG A 41 9.15 -2.27 17.95
CA ARG A 41 8.94 -0.97 17.29
C ARG A 41 7.63 -0.28 17.70
N LEU A 42 6.55 -1.03 17.89
CA LEU A 42 5.24 -0.45 18.20
C LEU A 42 4.96 -0.31 19.70
N GLY A 43 5.74 -0.97 20.56
CA GLY A 43 5.46 -1.11 21.98
C GLY A 43 5.30 0.23 22.72
N ALA A 44 6.10 1.24 22.36
CA ALA A 44 5.98 2.58 22.95
C ALA A 44 4.68 3.30 22.55
N LEU A 45 4.13 2.99 21.37
CA LEU A 45 2.91 3.64 20.85
C LEU A 45 1.63 2.95 21.36
N ILE A 46 1.65 1.62 21.46
CA ILE A 46 0.45 0.82 21.75
C ILE A 46 0.41 0.31 23.20
N GLY A 47 1.55 0.31 23.90
CA GLY A 47 1.70 -0.22 25.24
C GLY A 47 1.26 -1.69 25.35
N ARG A 48 0.20 -1.91 26.14
CA ARG A 48 -0.46 -3.21 26.32
C ARG A 48 -1.84 -3.28 25.63
N HIS A 49 -2.25 -2.22 24.94
CA HIS A 49 -3.55 -2.16 24.29
C HIS A 49 -3.57 -3.00 23.01
N GLY A 50 -4.68 -3.70 22.79
CA GLY A 50 -4.92 -4.40 21.54
C GLY A 50 -5.44 -3.46 20.46
N LEU A 51 -4.99 -3.67 19.23
CA LEU A 51 -5.37 -2.88 18.07
C LEU A 51 -6.78 -3.26 17.60
N ARG A 52 -7.60 -2.26 17.26
CA ARG A 52 -8.91 -2.45 16.65
C ARG A 52 -8.89 -1.92 15.21
N PRO A 53 -9.63 -2.54 14.28
CA PRO A 53 -9.74 -2.03 12.93
C PRO A 53 -10.47 -0.68 12.95
N ILE A 54 -9.90 0.33 12.29
CA ILE A 54 -10.52 1.66 12.12
C ILE A 54 -11.03 1.89 10.70
N LEU A 55 -10.58 1.05 9.76
CA LEU A 55 -10.99 1.01 8.36
C LEU A 55 -10.66 -0.37 7.80
N VAL A 56 -11.37 -0.77 6.75
CA VAL A 56 -11.13 -2.00 5.99
C VAL A 56 -10.96 -1.63 4.53
N THR A 57 -10.00 -2.28 3.87
CA THR A 57 -9.80 -2.16 2.43
C THR A 57 -9.80 -3.57 1.85
N ASP A 58 -10.77 -3.85 0.99
CA ASP A 58 -10.87 -5.09 0.21
C ASP A 58 -10.39 -4.79 -1.21
N ILE A 59 -9.44 -5.60 -1.70
CA ILE A 59 -8.70 -5.31 -2.94
C ILE A 59 -8.71 -6.56 -3.81
N HIS A 60 -9.24 -6.42 -5.02
CA HIS A 60 -9.05 -7.39 -6.10
C HIS A 60 -7.85 -6.92 -6.92
N ARG A 61 -6.71 -7.60 -6.76
CA ARG A 61 -5.42 -7.21 -7.33
C ARG A 61 -5.02 -8.12 -8.49
N ARG A 62 -4.62 -7.52 -9.62
CA ARG A 62 -3.94 -8.20 -10.73
C ARG A 62 -2.51 -7.68 -10.84
N LEU A 63 -1.56 -8.61 -10.90
CA LEU A 63 -0.13 -8.31 -10.96
C LEU A 63 0.42 -8.55 -12.37
N PHE A 64 1.32 -7.67 -12.81
CA PHE A 64 2.03 -7.79 -14.07
C PHE A 64 3.49 -7.40 -13.89
N ASP A 65 4.42 -8.28 -14.27
CA ASP A 65 5.83 -7.92 -14.34
C ASP A 65 6.12 -7.09 -15.59
N VAL A 66 6.92 -6.03 -15.42
CA VAL A 66 7.40 -5.18 -16.51
C VAL A 66 8.85 -5.54 -16.80
N LEU A 67 9.06 -6.28 -17.87
CA LEU A 67 10.39 -6.69 -18.32
C LEU A 67 11.06 -5.58 -19.16
N PRO A 68 12.39 -5.50 -19.13
CA PRO A 68 13.14 -4.71 -20.11
C PRO A 68 13.00 -5.33 -21.51
N GLN A 69 13.32 -4.55 -22.55
CA GLN A 69 13.34 -5.06 -23.92
C GLN A 69 14.35 -6.21 -24.11
N HIS A 70 15.45 -6.17 -23.36
CA HIS A 70 16.46 -7.22 -23.32
C HIS A 70 16.75 -7.57 -21.86
N GLY A 71 16.58 -8.84 -21.51
CA GLY A 71 16.76 -9.36 -20.15
C GLY A 71 15.47 -9.90 -19.53
N GLU A 72 15.63 -10.72 -18.50
CA GLU A 72 14.53 -11.45 -17.86
C GLU A 72 14.13 -10.89 -16.49
N GLN A 73 14.94 -9.99 -15.94
CA GLN A 73 14.66 -9.42 -14.63
C GLN A 73 13.65 -8.28 -14.73
N ALA A 74 12.54 -8.38 -14.00
CA ALA A 74 11.53 -7.33 -13.96
C ALA A 74 12.12 -5.99 -13.46
N LEU A 75 11.87 -4.92 -14.23
CA LEU A 75 12.18 -3.56 -13.84
C LEU A 75 11.22 -3.08 -12.75
N ALA A 76 9.94 -3.44 -12.89
CA ALA A 76 8.87 -3.06 -11.99
C ALA A 76 7.76 -4.12 -11.99
N GLU A 77 6.92 -4.08 -10.97
CA GLU A 77 5.66 -4.80 -10.90
C GLU A 77 4.52 -3.78 -10.95
N LEU A 78 3.55 -4.01 -11.82
CA LEU A 78 2.31 -3.26 -11.87
C LEU A 78 1.25 -4.00 -11.07
N ALA A 79 0.59 -3.30 -10.17
CA ALA A 79 -0.60 -3.79 -9.50
C ALA A 79 -1.81 -2.98 -9.95
N LEU A 80 -2.74 -3.64 -10.66
CA LEU A 80 -4.05 -3.08 -10.96
C LEU A 80 -5.02 -3.52 -9.86
N ASP A 81 -5.47 -2.56 -9.08
CA ASP A 81 -6.30 -2.77 -7.90
C ASP A 81 -7.71 -2.24 -8.16
N HIS A 82 -8.70 -3.10 -7.95
CA HIS A 82 -10.08 -2.68 -7.70
C HIS A 82 -10.30 -2.64 -6.19
N VAL A 83 -10.47 -1.42 -5.66
CA VAL A 83 -10.44 -1.14 -4.23
C VAL A 83 -11.84 -0.84 -3.71
N ARG A 84 -12.24 -1.53 -2.64
CA ARG A 84 -13.42 -1.22 -1.84
C ARG A 84 -12.99 -0.82 -0.43
N LEU A 85 -13.22 0.42 -0.05
CA LEU A 85 -12.89 0.96 1.26
C LEU A 85 -14.16 1.10 2.09
N ALA A 86 -14.10 0.70 3.37
CA ALA A 86 -15.19 0.84 4.32
C ALA A 86 -14.66 1.30 5.69
N VAL A 87 -15.43 2.17 6.35
CA VAL A 87 -15.16 2.64 7.72
C VAL A 87 -16.30 2.25 8.68
N PRO A 88 -16.07 2.21 10.01
CA PRO A 88 -17.08 1.80 10.98
C PRO A 88 -18.36 2.64 10.99
N THR A 89 -18.30 3.90 10.53
CA THR A 89 -19.47 4.78 10.39
C THR A 89 -20.44 4.32 9.29
N GLY A 90 -20.08 3.32 8.50
CA GLY A 90 -20.88 2.80 7.38
C GLY A 90 -20.58 3.46 6.04
N ARG A 91 -19.78 4.54 6.01
CA ARG A 91 -19.31 5.17 4.76
C ARG A 91 -18.43 4.21 3.96
N ARG A 92 -18.54 4.30 2.63
CA ARG A 92 -17.81 3.44 1.67
C ARG A 92 -17.32 4.25 0.47
N GLU A 93 -16.20 3.83 -0.09
CA GLU A 93 -15.64 4.35 -1.35
C GLU A 93 -15.20 3.17 -2.22
N THR A 94 -15.35 3.29 -3.54
CA THR A 94 -14.85 2.29 -4.49
C THR A 94 -14.13 3.01 -5.62
N TYR A 95 -12.95 2.52 -5.98
CA TYR A 95 -12.14 3.11 -7.04
C TYR A 95 -11.15 2.08 -7.59
N ASP A 96 -10.65 2.36 -8.79
CA ASP A 96 -9.57 1.59 -9.40
C ASP A 96 -8.26 2.39 -9.34
N GLU A 97 -7.15 1.71 -9.09
CA GLU A 97 -5.83 2.32 -9.18
C GLU A 97 -4.77 1.39 -9.76
N VAL A 98 -3.71 2.00 -10.29
CA VAL A 98 -2.52 1.29 -10.75
C VAL A 98 -1.35 1.73 -9.89
N GLU A 99 -0.75 0.80 -9.16
CA GLU A 99 0.51 1.00 -8.44
C GLU A 99 1.67 0.46 -9.28
N ILE A 100 2.83 1.12 -9.19
CA ILE A 100 4.07 0.72 -9.85
C ILE A 100 5.13 0.57 -8.77
N GLU A 101 5.54 -0.66 -8.49
CA GLU A 101 6.60 -0.95 -7.54
C GLU A 101 7.90 -1.22 -8.30
N ALA A 102 8.96 -0.47 -7.99
CA ALA A 102 10.28 -0.76 -8.55
C ALA A 102 10.79 -2.11 -8.04
N LYS A 103 11.27 -2.96 -8.94
CA LYS A 103 12.02 -4.17 -8.60
C LYS A 103 13.50 -3.91 -8.83
N ALA A 104 14.05 -4.35 -9.96
CA ALA A 104 15.43 -4.02 -10.35
C ALA A 104 15.55 -2.65 -11.07
N GLY A 105 14.42 -2.06 -11.47
CA GLY A 105 14.38 -0.80 -12.21
C GLY A 105 14.70 0.41 -11.36
N SER A 106 15.24 1.44 -12.01
CA SER A 106 15.51 2.73 -11.39
C SER A 106 14.24 3.57 -11.23
N ARG A 107 14.31 4.64 -10.44
CA ARG A 107 13.24 5.65 -10.37
C ARG A 107 12.90 6.25 -11.74
N ARG A 108 13.88 6.34 -12.65
CA ARG A 108 13.65 6.85 -14.01
C ARG A 108 12.82 5.87 -14.82
N ASP A 109 12.98 4.57 -14.61
CA ASP A 109 12.19 3.53 -15.26
C ASP A 109 10.75 3.57 -14.77
N VAL A 110 10.52 3.67 -13.46
CA VAL A 110 9.18 3.86 -12.89
C VAL A 110 8.50 5.10 -13.46
N ALA A 111 9.21 6.24 -13.50
CA ALA A 111 8.66 7.48 -14.06
C ALA A 111 8.31 7.35 -15.56
N ARG A 112 9.12 6.61 -16.32
CA ARG A 112 8.86 6.33 -17.74
C ARG A 112 7.61 5.46 -17.91
N ILE A 113 7.49 4.37 -17.14
CA ILE A 113 6.34 3.47 -17.15
C ILE A 113 5.07 4.25 -16.79
N ALA A 114 5.10 5.05 -15.72
CA ALA A 114 3.98 5.89 -15.30
C ALA A 114 3.52 6.83 -16.42
N ARG A 115 4.46 7.51 -17.10
CA ARG A 115 4.15 8.41 -18.22
C ARG A 115 3.48 7.67 -19.39
N LEU A 116 3.96 6.48 -19.74
CA LEU A 116 3.39 5.65 -20.82
C LEU A 116 1.97 5.20 -20.49
N LEU A 117 1.74 4.68 -19.27
CA LEU A 117 0.42 4.26 -18.83
C LEU A 117 -0.58 5.43 -18.80
N ARG A 118 -0.15 6.60 -18.33
CA ARG A 118 -0.97 7.81 -18.33
C ARG A 118 -1.35 8.25 -19.74
N ALA A 119 -0.39 8.28 -20.67
CA ALA A 119 -0.66 8.67 -22.05
C ALA A 119 -1.60 7.68 -22.75
N ARG A 120 -1.45 6.38 -22.48
CA ARG A 120 -2.23 5.32 -23.15
C ARG A 120 -3.64 5.15 -22.62
N PHE A 121 -3.85 5.36 -21.32
CA PHE A 121 -5.12 5.05 -20.63
C PHE A 121 -5.76 6.27 -19.95
N GLY A 122 -5.19 7.47 -20.09
CA GLY A 122 -5.74 8.69 -19.48
C GLY A 122 -5.65 8.70 -17.95
N LEU A 123 -4.72 7.95 -17.36
CA LEU A 123 -4.63 7.83 -15.90
C LEU A 123 -4.28 9.16 -15.24
N ARG A 124 -4.96 9.42 -14.12
CA ARG A 124 -4.70 10.55 -13.23
C ARG A 124 -3.81 10.12 -12.08
N LEU A 125 -2.97 11.05 -11.63
CA LEU A 125 -2.12 10.83 -10.47
C LEU A 125 -2.95 10.84 -9.19
N SER A 126 -2.73 9.86 -8.32
CA SER A 126 -3.35 9.73 -7.00
C SER A 126 -2.32 10.07 -5.91
N PRO A 127 -2.37 11.24 -5.26
CA PRO A 127 -1.38 11.63 -4.25
C PRO A 127 -1.61 10.96 -2.89
N ALA A 128 -2.83 10.47 -2.65
CA ALA A 128 -3.23 9.88 -1.38
C ALA A 128 -3.10 8.35 -1.43
N SER A 129 -2.39 7.78 -0.46
CA SER A 129 -2.40 6.32 -0.23
C SER A 129 -3.78 5.83 0.20
N LYS A 130 -4.08 4.54 -0.04
CA LYS A 130 -5.30 3.87 0.46
C LYS A 130 -5.64 4.21 1.92
N PHE A 131 -4.64 4.19 2.81
CA PHE A 131 -4.81 4.55 4.21
C PHE A 131 -5.24 6.02 4.42
N ALA A 132 -4.62 6.95 3.70
CA ALA A 132 -4.98 8.38 3.77
C ALA A 132 -6.40 8.65 3.23
N ARG A 133 -6.81 7.96 2.17
CA ARG A 133 -8.20 7.99 1.68
C ARG A 133 -9.17 7.47 2.72
N GLY A 134 -8.83 6.35 3.38
CA GLY A 134 -9.67 5.79 4.43
C GLY A 134 -9.81 6.69 5.66
N LEU A 135 -8.76 7.42 6.05
CA LEU A 135 -8.86 8.43 7.11
C LEU A 135 -9.78 9.59 6.69
N ALA A 136 -9.65 10.10 5.46
CA ALA A 136 -10.56 11.14 4.96
C ALA A 136 -12.04 10.67 4.89
N LEU A 137 -12.26 9.38 4.64
CA LEU A 137 -13.59 8.76 4.70
C LEU A 137 -14.08 8.54 6.15
N LEU A 138 -13.19 8.51 7.13
CA LEU A 138 -13.57 8.40 8.54
C LEU A 138 -13.94 9.76 9.13
N ASP A 139 -13.23 10.82 8.73
CA ASP A 139 -13.35 12.17 9.30
C ASP A 139 -14.47 13.03 8.69
N GLY A 140 -15.00 12.65 7.52
CA GLY A 140 -16.13 13.33 6.87
C GLY A 140 -17.49 12.72 7.18
#